data_AF-A0A1B6FWS1-F1
#
_entry.id   AF-A0A1B6FWS1-F1
#
_cell.length_a   1.000
_cell.length_b   1.000
_cell.length_c   1.000
_cell.angle_alpha   90.00
_cell.angle_beta   90.00
_cell.angle_gamma   90.00
#
_symmetry.space_group_name_H-M   'P 1'
#
loop_
_entity.id
_entity.type
_entity.pdbx_description
1 polymer ?
#
loop_
_entity_poly.entity_id
_entity_poly.type
_entity_poly.pdbx_seq_one_letter_code
_entity_poly.pdbx_strand_id
1 'polypeptide(L)'
;SVGLSDTEVQNLCQEPDADTKDFILQQFMFYIRDPKLTLHFYTKVLGMRLFQKIDVPSRKYTAFFLGYAKKSEIPADDKDRTEWMLSRKVTLEMVHKWGSENNSDLKESDNSHGSRRFGHIGLMVPDMEATYARLNKLGVPYERMPRDGKGILSGNCLLKI
;
A
#
# COMPACT_ATOMS: atom_id res chain seq x y z
N SER A 1 -18.04 -24.17 -3.47
CA SER A 1 -17.17 -24.53 -4.60
C SER A 1 -15.88 -25.11 -4.06
N VAL A 2 -15.23 -26.01 -4.79
CA VAL A 2 -13.86 -26.44 -4.49
C VAL A 2 -12.92 -25.53 -5.27
N GLY A 3 -11.75 -25.21 -4.71
CA GLY A 3 -10.73 -24.47 -5.43
C GLY A 3 -10.17 -25.27 -6.62
N LEU A 4 -9.49 -24.58 -7.54
CA LEU A 4 -8.75 -25.25 -8.61
C LEU A 4 -7.62 -26.11 -8.01
N SER A 5 -7.33 -27.24 -8.63
CA SER A 5 -6.16 -28.06 -8.33
C SER A 5 -4.86 -27.39 -8.82
N ASP A 6 -3.73 -27.80 -8.26
CA ASP A 6 -2.42 -27.28 -8.65
C ASP A 6 -2.14 -27.49 -10.15
N THR A 7 -2.52 -28.65 -10.69
CA THR A 7 -2.37 -28.97 -12.11
C THR A 7 -3.23 -28.05 -13.00
N GLU A 8 -4.48 -27.78 -12.60
CA GLU A 8 -5.34 -26.83 -13.33
C GLU A 8 -4.73 -25.43 -13.34
N VAL A 9 -4.19 -24.97 -12.21
CA VAL A 9 -3.53 -23.66 -12.12
C VAL A 9 -2.32 -23.59 -13.04
N GLN A 10 -1.46 -24.61 -13.03
CA GLN A 10 -0.26 -24.64 -13.87
C GLN A 10 -0.61 -24.60 -15.36
N ASN A 11 -1.64 -25.32 -15.80
CA ASN A 11 -2.07 -25.34 -17.19
C ASN A 11 -2.68 -24.01 -17.66
N LEU A 12 -3.14 -23.15 -16.74
CA LEU A 12 -3.67 -21.82 -17.05
C LEU A 12 -2.58 -20.75 -17.14
N CYS A 13 -1.38 -21.00 -16.60
CA CYS A 13 -0.26 -20.06 -16.63
C CYS A 13 0.52 -20.17 -17.95
N GLN A 14 1.00 -19.03 -18.45
CA GLN A 14 1.85 -18.95 -19.63
C GLN A 14 3.18 -18.30 -19.26
N GLU A 15 4.24 -18.64 -20.00
CA GLU A 15 5.51 -17.93 -19.89
C GLU A 15 5.34 -16.47 -20.37
N PRO A 16 5.97 -15.49 -19.69
CA PRO A 16 5.90 -14.10 -20.12
C PRO A 16 6.50 -13.88 -21.51
N ASP A 17 5.85 -13.05 -22.32
CA ASP A 17 6.39 -12.63 -23.61
C ASP A 17 7.63 -11.71 -23.44
N ALA A 18 8.58 -11.79 -24.37
CA ALA A 18 9.81 -11.00 -24.37
C ALA A 18 9.55 -9.48 -24.34
N ASP A 19 8.42 -9.01 -24.89
CA ASP A 19 8.01 -7.62 -24.89
C ASP A 19 7.64 -7.11 -23.49
N THR A 20 7.34 -8.01 -22.55
CA THR A 20 6.95 -7.67 -21.17
C THR A 20 8.09 -7.80 -20.16
N LYS A 21 9.30 -8.17 -20.61
CA LYS A 21 10.45 -8.49 -19.73
C LYS A 21 10.85 -7.37 -18.76
N ASP A 22 10.61 -6.12 -19.16
CA ASP A 22 10.99 -4.92 -18.39
C ASP A 22 9.79 -4.29 -17.65
N PHE A 23 8.60 -4.89 -17.72
CA PHE A 23 7.43 -4.38 -16.98
C PHE A 23 7.64 -4.51 -15.47
N ILE A 24 7.18 -3.51 -14.73
CA ILE A 24 7.20 -3.52 -13.27
C ILE A 24 5.80 -3.25 -12.72
N LEU A 25 5.46 -3.93 -11.63
CA LEU A 25 4.35 -3.52 -10.79
C LEU A 25 4.78 -2.27 -10.01
N GLN A 26 4.42 -1.10 -10.54
CA GLN A 26 4.94 0.17 -10.06
C GLN A 26 4.16 0.71 -8.86
N GLN A 27 2.83 0.63 -8.87
CA GLN A 27 2.00 1.27 -7.83
C GLN A 27 0.68 0.56 -7.57
N PHE A 28 0.15 0.79 -6.36
CA PHE A 28 -1.25 0.60 -6.01
C PHE A 28 -1.85 1.94 -5.61
N MET A 29 -3.00 2.28 -6.21
CA MET A 29 -3.69 3.53 -5.93
C MET A 29 -4.87 3.36 -4.99
N PHE A 30 -4.96 4.23 -3.98
CA PHE A 30 -6.07 4.31 -3.04
C PHE A 30 -6.60 5.73 -2.95
N TYR A 31 -7.93 5.87 -2.92
CA TYR A 31 -8.53 7.13 -2.50
C TYR A 31 -8.43 7.26 -0.99
N ILE A 32 -8.01 8.44 -0.53
CA ILE A 32 -7.85 8.74 0.88
C ILE A 32 -8.71 9.94 1.25
N ARG A 33 -9.31 9.89 2.44
CA ARG A 33 -10.25 10.92 2.90
C ARG A 33 -9.53 12.12 3.49
N ASP A 34 -8.64 11.90 4.44
CA ASP A 34 -7.85 12.95 5.10
C ASP A 34 -6.35 12.65 4.96
N PRO A 35 -5.61 13.41 4.12
CA PRO A 35 -4.20 13.21 3.93
C PRO A 35 -3.37 13.47 5.19
N LYS A 36 -3.83 14.27 6.15
CA LYS A 36 -3.08 14.51 7.39
C LYS A 36 -2.98 13.24 8.22
N LEU A 37 -4.11 12.56 8.41
CA LEU A 37 -4.18 11.30 9.16
C LEU A 37 -3.45 10.18 8.40
N THR A 38 -3.72 10.07 7.09
CA THR A 38 -3.12 9.02 6.26
C THR A 38 -1.60 9.18 6.18
N LEU A 39 -1.08 10.38 5.85
CA LEU A 39 0.36 10.58 5.75
C LEU A 39 1.05 10.39 7.10
N HIS A 40 0.42 10.78 8.21
CA HIS A 40 0.95 10.49 9.54
C HIS A 40 1.09 8.98 9.76
N PHE A 41 0.04 8.21 9.49
CA PHE A 41 0.07 6.77 9.64
C PHE A 41 1.18 6.12 8.78
N TYR A 42 1.19 6.37 7.47
CA TYR A 42 2.15 5.69 6.59
C TYR A 42 3.60 6.14 6.81
N THR A 43 3.85 7.41 7.17
CA THR A 43 5.22 7.89 7.39
C THR A 43 5.71 7.70 8.83
N LYS A 44 4.92 8.08 9.85
CA LYS A 44 5.31 7.96 11.26
C LYS A 44 5.10 6.55 11.79
N VAL A 45 3.96 5.92 11.51
CA VAL A 45 3.66 4.58 12.03
C VAL A 45 4.38 3.52 11.19
N LEU A 46 4.25 3.53 9.87
CA LEU A 46 4.81 2.45 9.05
C LEU A 46 6.23 2.74 8.52
N GLY A 47 6.74 3.95 8.70
CA GLY A 47 8.12 4.29 8.34
C GLY A 47 8.35 4.50 6.84
N MET A 48 7.30 4.66 6.04
CA MET A 48 7.43 5.02 4.62
C MET A 48 7.91 6.46 4.47
N ARG A 49 8.44 6.78 3.29
CA ARG A 49 8.78 8.15 2.89
C ARG A 49 7.82 8.62 1.80
N LEU A 50 7.48 9.90 1.84
CA LEU A 50 6.90 10.59 0.70
C LEU A 50 7.98 10.76 -0.36
N PHE A 51 7.74 10.20 -1.53
CA PHE A 51 8.61 10.35 -2.70
C PHE A 51 8.19 11.56 -3.54
N GLN A 52 6.89 11.70 -3.82
CA GLN A 52 6.42 12.81 -4.62
C GLN A 52 5.00 13.25 -4.23
N LYS A 53 4.73 14.54 -4.38
CA LYS A 53 3.40 15.13 -4.23
C LYS A 53 3.05 15.86 -5.53
N ILE A 54 1.92 15.50 -6.11
CA ILE A 54 1.45 16.09 -7.37
C ILE A 54 0.08 16.70 -7.12
N ASP A 55 -0.02 18.03 -7.26
CA ASP A 55 -1.31 18.72 -7.25
C ASP A 55 -1.87 18.80 -8.67
N VAL A 56 -3.16 18.54 -8.81
CA VAL A 56 -3.88 18.69 -10.07
C VAL A 56 -5.06 19.65 -9.87
N PRO A 57 -4.81 20.98 -9.84
CA PRO A 57 -5.83 21.97 -9.49
C PRO A 57 -7.05 21.95 -10.42
N SER A 58 -6.84 21.69 -11.71
CA SER A 58 -7.93 21.59 -12.70
C SER A 58 -8.94 20.50 -12.38
N ARG A 59 -8.54 19.47 -11.63
CA ARG A 59 -9.36 18.33 -11.22
C ARG A 59 -9.60 18.26 -9.70
N LYS A 60 -9.10 19.25 -8.95
CA LYS A 60 -9.24 19.37 -7.48
C LYS A 60 -8.83 18.11 -6.72
N TYR A 61 -7.65 17.57 -7.01
CA TYR A 61 -7.07 16.50 -6.21
C TYR A 61 -5.55 16.64 -6.06
N THR A 62 -5.02 15.95 -5.07
CA THR A 62 -3.57 15.75 -4.87
C THR A 62 -3.27 14.26 -4.82
N ALA A 63 -2.22 13.82 -5.52
CA ALA A 63 -1.66 12.48 -5.42
C ALA A 63 -0.37 12.49 -4.60
N PHE A 64 -0.27 11.58 -3.64
CA PHE A 64 0.91 11.39 -2.80
C PHE A 64 1.52 10.01 -3.06
N PHE A 65 2.78 9.95 -3.44
CA PHE A 65 3.49 8.69 -3.73
C PHE A 65 4.39 8.33 -2.55
N LEU A 66 4.12 7.20 -1.91
CA LEU A 66 4.85 6.73 -0.74
C LEU A 66 5.52 5.38 -1.00
N GLY A 67 6.66 5.15 -0.34
CA GLY A 67 7.35 3.87 -0.37
C GLY A 67 8.54 3.80 0.59
N TYR A 68 9.30 2.71 0.52
CA TYR A 68 10.53 2.54 1.30
C TYR A 68 11.76 2.81 0.43
N ALA A 69 12.56 3.80 0.81
CA ALA A 69 13.88 4.09 0.24
C ALA A 69 14.72 4.86 1.26
N LYS A 70 16.05 4.88 1.11
CA LYS A 70 16.90 5.80 1.87
C LYS A 70 16.65 7.21 1.36
N LYS A 71 16.73 8.20 2.27
CA LYS A 71 16.57 9.61 1.89
C LYS A 71 17.59 10.04 0.82
N SER A 72 18.81 9.50 0.88
CA SER A 72 19.88 9.77 -0.08
C SER A 72 19.60 9.26 -1.49
N GLU A 73 18.63 8.37 -1.67
CA GLU A 73 18.25 7.85 -2.99
C GLU A 73 17.20 8.72 -3.69
N ILE A 74 16.50 9.60 -2.95
CA ILE A 74 15.43 10.43 -3.48
C ILE A 74 16.04 11.69 -4.10
N PRO A 75 15.91 11.91 -5.43
CA PRO A 75 16.44 13.12 -6.06
C PRO A 75 15.82 14.40 -5.47
N ALA A 76 16.62 15.47 -5.43
CA ALA A 76 16.16 16.77 -4.92
C ALA A 76 15.33 17.54 -5.96
N ASP A 77 15.74 17.48 -7.23
CA ASP A 77 15.02 18.08 -8.35
C ASP A 77 13.66 17.40 -8.56
N ASP A 78 12.63 18.19 -8.89
CA ASP A 78 11.26 17.72 -8.97
C ASP A 78 11.01 16.78 -10.15
N LYS A 79 11.63 17.07 -11.30
CA LYS A 79 11.51 16.26 -12.51
C LYS A 79 12.22 14.93 -12.29
N ASP A 80 13.47 14.98 -11.84
CA ASP A 80 14.27 13.78 -11.57
C ASP A 80 13.60 12.90 -10.49
N ARG A 81 13.01 13.52 -9.46
CA ARG A 81 12.27 12.81 -8.41
C ARG A 81 11.03 12.11 -8.96
N THR A 82 10.32 12.73 -9.89
CA THR A 82 9.15 12.13 -10.55
C THR A 82 9.55 10.92 -11.40
N GLU A 83 10.57 11.07 -12.25
CA GLU A 83 11.08 9.97 -13.08
C GLU A 83 11.61 8.81 -12.22
N TRP A 84 12.38 9.12 -11.18
CA TRP A 84 12.88 8.13 -10.22
C TRP A 84 11.75 7.41 -9.49
N MET A 85 10.71 8.13 -9.04
CA MET A 85 9.55 7.58 -8.35
C MET A 85 8.78 6.61 -9.25
N LEU A 86 8.52 6.99 -10.50
CA LEU A 86 7.84 6.15 -11.50
C LEU A 86 8.65 4.91 -11.88
N SER A 87 9.95 4.89 -11.62
CA SER A 87 10.80 3.73 -11.83
C SER A 87 10.87 2.77 -10.62
N ARG A 88 10.30 3.15 -9.47
CA ARG A 88 10.35 2.31 -8.26
C ARG A 88 9.32 1.18 -8.36
N LYS A 89 9.70 -0.02 -7.91
CA LYS A 89 8.75 -1.12 -7.69
C LYS A 89 7.88 -0.82 -6.48
N VAL A 90 6.58 -1.06 -6.61
CA VAL A 90 5.56 -1.05 -5.55
C VAL A 90 5.59 0.21 -4.66
N THR A 91 5.02 1.29 -5.18
CA THR A 91 4.67 2.49 -4.43
C THR A 91 3.18 2.50 -4.06
N LEU A 92 2.82 3.26 -3.02
CA LEU A 92 1.43 3.58 -2.73
C LEU A 92 1.12 4.96 -3.29
N GLU A 93 0.21 5.03 -4.26
CA GLU A 93 -0.38 6.28 -4.75
C GLU A 93 -1.64 6.57 -3.93
N MET A 94 -1.60 7.63 -3.14
CA MET A 94 -2.73 8.04 -2.31
C MET A 94 -3.36 9.29 -2.91
N VAL A 95 -4.60 9.17 -3.39
CA VAL A 95 -5.31 10.25 -4.06
C VAL A 95 -6.31 10.88 -3.09
N HIS A 96 -6.07 12.15 -2.78
CA HIS A 96 -6.97 12.98 -1.98
C HIS A 96 -7.78 13.91 -2.89
N LYS A 97 -9.11 13.76 -2.89
CA LYS A 97 -10.02 14.73 -3.53
C LYS A 97 -10.22 15.90 -2.57
N TRP A 98 -9.93 17.11 -3.02
CA TRP A 98 -9.95 18.27 -2.13
C TRP A 98 -11.31 18.49 -1.48
N GLY A 99 -11.33 18.58 -0.14
CA GLY A 99 -12.53 18.76 0.66
C GLY A 99 -13.20 17.46 1.13
N SER A 100 -12.72 16.27 0.73
CA SER A 100 -13.29 15.00 1.19
C SER A 100 -13.21 14.78 2.71
N GLU A 101 -12.22 15.38 3.35
CA GLU A 101 -12.02 15.38 4.80
C GLU A 101 -13.16 16.07 5.56
N ASN A 102 -13.85 17.02 4.91
CA ASN A 102 -14.94 17.79 5.51
C ASN A 102 -16.33 17.29 5.09
N ASN A 103 -16.40 16.30 4.19
CA ASN A 103 -17.65 15.77 3.71
C ASN A 103 -18.11 14.61 4.61
N SER A 104 -19.17 14.83 5.40
CA SER A 104 -19.78 13.83 6.27
C SER A 104 -20.51 12.71 5.52
N ASP A 105 -20.92 12.97 4.28
CA ASP A 105 -21.73 12.07 3.47
C ASP A 105 -20.86 11.07 2.68
N LEU A 106 -19.56 11.33 2.60
CA LEU A 106 -18.59 10.34 2.14
C LEU A 106 -18.51 9.22 3.18
N LYS A 107 -19.30 8.18 2.95
CA LYS A 107 -19.11 6.90 3.61
C LYS A 107 -17.72 6.38 3.24
N GLU A 108 -16.98 5.93 4.23
CA GLU A 108 -15.81 5.09 3.97
C GLU A 108 -16.27 3.94 3.08
N SER A 109 -15.48 3.59 2.06
CA SER A 109 -15.71 2.37 1.28
C SER A 109 -15.40 1.19 2.20
N ASP A 110 -16.29 0.94 3.14
CA ASP A 110 -16.18 -0.15 4.07
C ASP A 110 -16.46 -1.44 3.30
N ASN A 111 -15.49 -2.36 3.40
CA ASN A 111 -15.58 -3.74 2.96
C ASN A 111 -16.69 -4.54 3.71
N SER A 112 -17.55 -3.90 4.52
CA SER A 112 -18.65 -4.49 5.27
C SER A 112 -19.94 -4.69 4.46
N HIS A 113 -20.16 -3.95 3.38
CA HIS A 113 -21.44 -3.98 2.65
C HIS A 113 -21.37 -4.73 1.30
N GLY A 114 -21.07 -6.03 1.37
CA GLY A 114 -21.40 -7.00 0.31
C GLY A 114 -20.61 -6.93 -1.00
N SER A 115 -19.65 -6.01 -1.14
CA SER A 115 -18.79 -5.90 -2.32
C SER A 115 -17.30 -5.80 -1.93
N ARG A 116 -16.80 -6.79 -1.19
CA ARG A 116 -15.37 -6.90 -0.89
C ARG A 116 -14.58 -7.09 -2.19
N ARG A 117 -13.83 -6.07 -2.61
CA ARG A 117 -13.00 -6.11 -3.83
C ARG A 117 -11.52 -6.12 -3.52
N PHE A 118 -11.02 -5.12 -2.79
CA PHE A 118 -9.63 -5.06 -2.35
C PHE A 118 -9.48 -5.66 -0.95
N GLY A 119 -8.49 -6.54 -0.77
CA GLY A 119 -8.25 -7.26 0.49
C GLY A 119 -7.46 -6.44 1.50
N HIS A 120 -6.15 -6.34 1.28
CA HIS A 120 -5.19 -5.65 2.15
C HIS A 120 -3.88 -5.44 1.39
N ILE A 121 -3.02 -4.56 1.90
CA ILE A 121 -1.59 -4.58 1.55
C ILE A 121 -0.83 -5.37 2.62
N GLY A 122 0.27 -6.01 2.22
CA GLY A 122 1.12 -6.80 3.10
C GLY A 122 2.52 -6.20 3.20
N LEU A 123 3.02 -5.99 4.41
CA LEU A 123 4.40 -5.58 4.66
C LEU A 123 5.19 -6.76 5.22
N MET A 124 6.32 -7.08 4.60
CA MET A 124 7.31 -7.97 5.21
C MET A 124 8.03 -7.20 6.32
N VAL A 125 7.95 -7.71 7.55
CA VAL A 125 8.70 -7.18 8.70
C VAL A 125 9.66 -8.25 9.24
N PRO A 126 10.82 -7.85 9.77
CA PRO A 126 11.82 -8.79 10.27
C PRO A 126 11.40 -9.46 11.58
N ASP A 127 10.56 -8.80 12.38
CA ASP A 127 10.11 -9.26 13.69
C ASP A 127 8.67 -8.79 13.94
N MET A 128 7.74 -9.73 13.98
CA MET A 128 6.33 -9.47 14.26
C MET A 128 6.10 -8.89 15.65
N GLU A 129 6.72 -9.48 16.68
CA GLU A 129 6.49 -9.12 18.08
C GLU A 129 6.98 -7.70 18.36
N ALA A 130 8.19 -7.37 17.87
CA ALA A 130 8.70 -6.01 17.96
C ALA A 130 7.83 -5.01 17.19
N THR A 131 7.29 -5.40 16.03
CA THR A 131 6.37 -4.58 15.24
C THR A 131 5.08 -4.31 16.01
N TYR A 132 4.45 -5.33 16.58
CA TYR A 132 3.23 -5.16 17.39
C TYR A 132 3.48 -4.35 18.66
N ALA A 133 4.58 -4.59 19.37
CA ALA A 133 4.95 -3.80 20.54
C ALA A 133 5.05 -2.30 20.20
N ARG A 134 5.62 -1.99 19.02
CA ARG A 134 5.70 -0.62 18.51
C ARG A 134 4.32 -0.05 18.15
N LEU A 135 3.47 -0.81 17.46
CA LEU A 135 2.10 -0.37 17.12
C LEU A 135 1.28 -0.07 18.39
N ASN A 136 1.37 -0.95 19.39
CA ASN A 136 0.74 -0.76 20.71
C ASN A 136 1.24 0.51 21.40
N LYS A 137 2.56 0.76 21.41
CA LYS A 137 3.15 1.98 21.98
C LYS A 137 2.64 3.25 21.30
N LEU A 138 2.29 3.18 20.02
CA LEU A 138 1.75 4.30 19.25
C LEU A 138 0.22 4.40 19.29
N GLY A 139 -0.46 3.50 20.02
CA GLY A 139 -1.92 3.51 20.14
C GLY A 139 -2.67 3.21 18.84
N VAL A 140 -2.04 2.46 17.92
CA VAL A 140 -2.63 2.12 16.62
C VAL A 140 -3.64 0.99 16.79
N PRO A 141 -4.91 1.14 16.37
CA PRO A 141 -5.85 0.04 16.32
C PRO A 141 -5.46 -0.92 15.20
N TYR A 142 -5.47 -2.22 15.47
CA TYR A 142 -5.28 -3.26 14.45
C TYR A 142 -6.13 -4.47 14.77
N GLU A 143 -6.62 -5.16 13.73
CA GLU A 143 -7.27 -6.45 13.88
C GLU A 143 -6.24 -7.46 14.40
N ARG A 144 -6.51 -8.08 15.56
CA ARG A 144 -5.58 -9.05 16.15
C ARG A 144 -5.38 -10.23 15.20
N MET A 145 -4.13 -10.59 14.95
CA MET A 145 -3.81 -11.84 14.28
C MET A 145 -4.36 -13.03 15.11
N PRO A 146 -4.91 -14.09 14.47
CA PRO A 146 -5.26 -15.32 15.18
C PRO A 146 -4.02 -15.85 15.90
N ARG A 147 -4.12 -16.10 17.21
CA ARG A 147 -3.00 -16.54 18.08
C ARG A 147 -2.41 -17.91 17.69
N ASP A 148 -3.00 -18.59 16.72
CA ASP A 148 -2.84 -20.04 16.56
C ASP A 148 -1.90 -20.44 15.43
N GLY A 149 -1.12 -19.49 14.87
CA GLY A 149 -0.05 -19.79 13.91
C GLY A 149 -0.48 -20.44 12.59
N LYS A 150 -1.78 -20.66 12.35
CA LYS A 150 -2.33 -21.32 11.15
C LYS A 150 -2.55 -20.38 9.97
N GLY A 151 -1.72 -19.36 9.84
CA GLY A 151 -1.78 -18.43 8.72
C GLY A 151 -0.45 -17.73 8.52
N ILE A 152 0.26 -18.20 7.49
CA ILE A 152 1.38 -17.54 6.77
C ILE A 152 2.78 -18.00 7.22
N LEU A 153 3.34 -18.86 6.36
CA LEU A 153 4.75 -19.01 5.97
C LEU A 153 5.79 -18.84 7.10
N SER A 154 6.27 -19.97 7.60
CA SER A 154 7.47 -20.08 8.43
C SER A 154 8.63 -19.26 7.83
N GLY A 155 9.06 -18.23 8.55
CA GLY A 155 10.35 -17.57 8.33
C GLY A 155 10.32 -16.09 7.97
N ASN A 156 9.17 -15.52 7.55
CA ASN A 156 9.03 -14.08 7.27
C ASN A 156 7.63 -13.58 7.67
N CYS A 157 7.59 -12.53 8.49
CA CYS A 157 6.37 -12.03 9.11
C CYS A 157 5.65 -11.03 8.19
N LEU A 158 4.43 -11.38 7.73
CA LEU A 158 3.60 -10.51 6.89
C LEU A 158 2.59 -9.72 7.74
N LEU A 159 2.79 -8.41 7.88
CA LEU A 159 1.82 -7.49 8.48
C LEU A 159 0.77 -7.10 7.44
N LYS A 160 -0.50 -7.38 7.71
CA LYS A 160 -1.62 -6.95 6.87
C LYS A 160 -2.15 -5.59 7.35
N ILE A 161 -2.40 -4.68 6.41
CA ILE A 161 -2.85 -3.31 6.64
C ILE A 161 -4.02 -2.98 5.72
#